data_AF-A0A7Y0B1C7-F1
#
_entry.id   AF-A0A7Y0B1C7-F1
#
_cell.length_a   1.000
_cell.length_b   1.000
_cell.length_c   1.000
_cell.angle_alpha   90.00
_cell.angle_beta   90.00
_cell.angle_gamma   90.00
#
_symmetry.space_group_name_H-M   'P 1'
#
loop_
_entity.id
_entity.type
_entity.pdbx_description
1 polymer ?
#
loop_
_entity_poly.entity_id
_entity_poly.type
_entity_poly.pdbx_seq_one_letter_code
_entity_poly.pdbx_strand_id
1 'polypeptide(L)'
;MDLVTVSAKSSGSSAQASAYTRNKLRQFRSALGLLARNHVVDLGKLRSVNRYEGFRLLSEDASSSSAGAVEYRVPRGDEDTLNIPFQFFTRGWVHALTKSEIAAFLMCLQMASEEEYRSISWKERAGLFGLSRDVYDAMQALEAYRLINIMRPRGRREDGTWRGFSSGGQPFSNKIRLNLRGLWRPAHEVVEAAVMKTAVLGKWSRPLGG
;
A
#
# COMPACT_ATOMS: atom_id res chain seq x y z
N MET A 1 -9.12 -10.39 -5.72
CA MET A 1 -7.77 -10.70 -6.24
C MET A 1 -7.63 -12.19 -6.12
N ASP A 2 -7.49 -12.87 -7.25
CA ASP A 2 -7.38 -14.32 -7.30
C ASP A 2 -5.91 -14.68 -7.03
N LEU A 3 -5.65 -15.27 -5.86
CA LEU A 3 -4.35 -15.85 -5.53
C LEU A 3 -4.26 -17.17 -6.30
N VAL A 4 -3.75 -17.13 -7.54
CA VAL A 4 -3.72 -18.34 -8.37
C VAL A 4 -2.58 -19.25 -7.91
N THR A 5 -3.00 -20.34 -7.27
CA THR A 5 -2.23 -21.53 -6.92
C THR A 5 -1.66 -22.19 -8.19
N VAL A 6 -0.37 -22.51 -8.16
CA VAL A 6 0.21 -23.41 -9.16
C VAL A 6 -0.19 -24.83 -8.78
N SER A 7 -1.04 -25.47 -9.58
CA SER A 7 -1.37 -26.89 -9.39
C SER A 7 -0.09 -27.72 -9.50
N ALA A 8 0.36 -28.26 -8.36
CA ALA A 8 1.48 -29.16 -8.29
C ALA A 8 0.99 -30.60 -8.47
N LYS A 9 1.12 -31.13 -9.68
CA LYS A 9 1.64 -32.48 -10.00
C LYS A 9 1.40 -32.83 -11.48
N SER A 10 2.49 -32.92 -12.23
CA SER A 10 2.60 -33.76 -13.43
C SER A 10 4.08 -34.02 -13.68
N SER A 11 4.46 -35.29 -13.64
CA SER A 11 5.82 -35.83 -13.78
C SER A 11 6.49 -35.40 -15.09
N GLY A 12 7.58 -34.63 -15.00
CA GLY A 12 8.43 -34.27 -16.15
C GLY A 12 9.17 -32.95 -15.94
N SER A 13 10.40 -33.02 -15.42
CA SER A 13 11.21 -31.84 -15.01
C SER A 13 11.39 -30.77 -16.12
N SER A 14 11.58 -31.16 -17.38
CA SER A 14 11.74 -30.24 -18.52
C SER A 14 10.42 -29.61 -18.99
N ALA A 15 9.33 -30.38 -18.98
CA ALA A 15 7.99 -29.90 -19.31
C ALA A 15 7.45 -28.92 -18.26
N GLN A 16 7.80 -29.11 -16.98
CA GLN A 16 7.41 -28.24 -15.87
C GLN A 16 8.06 -26.85 -15.95
N ALA A 17 9.36 -26.75 -16.20
CA ALA A 17 10.04 -25.46 -16.37
C ALA A 17 9.47 -24.69 -17.58
N SER A 18 9.23 -25.39 -18.70
CA SER A 18 8.58 -24.83 -19.90
C SER A 18 7.16 -24.32 -19.61
N ALA A 19 6.36 -25.08 -18.85
CA ALA A 19 5.01 -24.69 -18.46
C ALA A 19 4.98 -23.50 -17.50
N TYR A 20 5.90 -23.45 -16.53
CA TYR A 20 6.05 -22.32 -15.61
C TYR A 20 6.40 -21.02 -16.34
N THR A 21 7.39 -21.06 -17.22
CA THR A 21 7.78 -19.91 -18.04
C THR A 21 6.63 -19.44 -18.94
N ARG A 22 5.88 -20.37 -19.55
CA ARG A 22 4.70 -20.05 -20.37
C ARG A 22 3.58 -19.42 -19.55
N ASN A 23 3.31 -19.93 -18.35
CA ASN A 23 2.29 -19.39 -17.45
C ASN A 23 2.67 -17.98 -16.97
N LYS A 24 3.93 -17.75 -16.59
CA LYS A 24 4.44 -16.41 -16.25
C LYS A 24 4.32 -15.45 -17.41
N LEU A 25 4.74 -15.86 -18.61
CA LEU A 25 4.62 -15.02 -19.80
C LEU A 25 3.15 -14.65 -20.08
N ARG A 26 2.23 -15.60 -19.93
CA ARG A 26 0.78 -15.33 -20.04
C ARG A 26 0.31 -14.32 -19.01
N GLN A 27 0.75 -14.44 -17.75
CA GLN A 27 0.42 -13.51 -16.68
C GLN A 27 0.94 -12.09 -16.98
N PHE A 28 2.21 -11.95 -17.37
CA PHE A 28 2.77 -10.65 -17.75
C PHE A 28 2.02 -10.00 -18.92
N ARG A 29 1.71 -10.78 -19.97
CA ARG A 29 0.91 -10.30 -21.11
C ARG A 29 -0.50 -9.88 -20.70
N SER A 30 -1.14 -10.62 -19.79
CA SER A 30 -2.46 -10.27 -19.25
C SER A 30 -2.41 -8.98 -18.44
N ALA A 31 -1.39 -8.81 -17.59
CA ALA A 31 -1.16 -7.61 -16.80
C ALA A 31 -0.89 -6.39 -17.69
N LEU A 32 0.02 -6.49 -18.66
CA LEU A 32 0.28 -5.43 -19.64
C LEU A 32 -0.99 -5.08 -20.44
N GLY A 33 -1.77 -6.09 -20.82
CA GLY A 33 -3.05 -5.87 -21.48
C GLY A 33 -4.07 -5.13 -20.60
N LEU A 34 -4.07 -5.38 -19.29
CA LEU A 34 -4.90 -4.64 -18.34
C LEU A 34 -4.42 -3.20 -18.18
N LEU A 35 -3.11 -2.97 -18.04
CA LEU A 35 -2.53 -1.62 -17.95
C LEU A 35 -2.84 -0.79 -19.21
N ALA A 36 -2.75 -1.40 -20.39
CA ALA A 36 -3.10 -0.73 -21.65
C ALA A 36 -4.58 -0.34 -21.73
N ARG A 37 -5.49 -1.19 -21.21
CA ARG A 37 -6.92 -0.86 -21.13
C ARG A 37 -7.23 0.30 -20.18
N ASN A 38 -6.35 0.55 -19.21
CA ASN A 38 -6.49 1.65 -18.26
C ASN A 38 -5.62 2.86 -18.64
N HIS A 39 -5.10 2.92 -19.87
CA HIS A 39 -4.29 4.03 -20.38
C HIS A 39 -2.99 4.32 -19.58
N VAL A 40 -2.43 3.29 -18.92
CA VAL A 40 -1.15 3.41 -18.18
C VAL A 40 0.05 2.97 -19.03
N VAL A 41 -0.19 2.20 -20.08
CA VAL A 41 0.86 1.70 -21.00
C VAL A 41 0.36 1.73 -22.43
N ASP A 42 1.22 2.14 -23.36
CA ASP A 42 1.00 1.98 -24.80
C ASP A 42 1.70 0.71 -25.29
N LEU A 43 0.95 -0.15 -25.96
CA LEU A 43 1.42 -1.43 -26.50
C LEU A 43 1.47 -1.37 -28.03
N GLY A 44 2.31 -2.21 -28.62
CA GLY A 44 2.34 -2.39 -30.07
C GLY A 44 0.99 -2.79 -30.67
N LYS A 45 0.90 -2.70 -32.00
CA LYS A 45 -0.33 -3.01 -32.74
C LYS A 45 -0.89 -4.39 -32.41
N LEU A 46 -2.22 -4.50 -32.38
CA LEU A 46 -2.90 -5.76 -32.16
C LEU A 46 -2.43 -6.80 -33.20
N ARG A 47 -2.23 -8.05 -32.76
CA ARG A 47 -1.74 -9.18 -33.59
C ARG A 47 -0.30 -9.05 -34.11
N SER A 48 0.49 -8.07 -33.64
CA SER A 48 1.93 -8.08 -33.89
C SER A 48 2.64 -9.11 -32.98
N VAL A 49 3.66 -9.78 -33.52
CA VAL A 49 4.46 -10.79 -32.79
C VAL A 49 5.13 -10.17 -31.56
N ASN A 50 5.59 -8.92 -31.69
CA ASN A 50 6.35 -8.20 -30.68
C ASN A 50 5.48 -7.16 -29.94
N ARG A 51 4.16 -7.35 -29.88
CA ARG A 51 3.21 -6.40 -29.28
C ARG A 51 3.60 -5.91 -27.88
N TYR A 52 4.18 -6.80 -27.09
CA TYR A 52 4.52 -6.56 -25.69
C TYR A 52 5.98 -6.13 -25.48
N GLU A 53 6.76 -6.03 -26.56
CA GLU A 53 8.14 -5.55 -26.52
C GLU A 53 8.16 -4.03 -26.73
N GLY A 54 9.07 -3.32 -26.06
CA GLY A 54 9.23 -1.88 -26.22
C GLY A 54 7.98 -1.07 -25.85
N PHE A 55 7.16 -1.55 -24.93
CA PHE A 55 5.99 -0.82 -24.46
C PHE A 55 6.42 0.51 -23.84
N ARG A 56 5.59 1.54 -24.02
CA ARG A 56 5.83 2.87 -23.44
C ARG A 56 4.96 3.07 -22.22
N LEU A 57 5.54 3.63 -21.16
CA LEU A 57 4.78 4.05 -19.99
C LEU A 57 4.04 5.35 -20.32
N LEU A 58 2.80 5.43 -19.89
CA LEU A 58 1.97 6.63 -20.06
C LEU A 58 1.78 7.33 -18.72
N SER A 59 1.47 8.62 -18.77
CA SER A 59 1.23 9.42 -17.57
C SER A 59 0.00 8.94 -16.80
N GLU A 60 0.14 8.81 -15.48
CA GLU A 60 -0.90 8.32 -14.56
C GLU A 60 -1.78 9.46 -13.99
N ASP A 61 -1.51 10.72 -14.34
CA ASP A 61 -2.24 11.93 -13.91
C ASP A 61 -3.57 12.14 -14.65
N ALA A 62 -4.11 11.09 -15.27
CA ALA A 62 -5.30 11.11 -16.13
C ALA A 62 -5.19 12.01 -17.38
N SER A 63 -4.00 12.52 -17.73
CA SER A 63 -3.78 13.20 -19.01
C SER A 63 -3.83 12.26 -20.21
N SER A 64 -3.52 10.98 -20.00
CA SER A 64 -3.63 9.93 -21.01
C SER A 64 -5.06 9.39 -21.08
N SER A 65 -5.63 9.39 -22.28
CA SER A 65 -6.97 8.88 -22.56
C SER A 65 -7.00 8.15 -23.90
N SER A 66 -8.17 7.65 -24.30
CA SER A 66 -8.38 7.13 -25.66
C SER A 66 -8.19 8.19 -26.75
N ALA A 67 -8.30 9.48 -26.42
CA ALA A 67 -8.16 10.59 -27.37
C ALA A 67 -6.71 11.07 -27.55
N GLY A 68 -5.81 10.72 -26.62
CA GLY A 68 -4.41 11.13 -26.67
C GLY A 68 -3.60 10.48 -25.55
N ALA A 69 -2.40 9.99 -25.90
CA ALA A 69 -1.49 9.36 -24.95
C ALA A 69 -0.35 10.34 -24.62
N VAL A 70 -0.14 10.59 -23.33
CA VAL A 70 0.97 11.39 -22.83
C VAL A 70 2.00 10.42 -22.26
N GLU A 71 3.23 10.50 -22.76
CA GLU A 71 4.30 9.62 -22.28
C GLU A 71 4.66 9.95 -20.82
N TYR A 72 4.89 8.91 -20.03
CA TYR A 72 5.35 9.06 -18.66
C TYR A 72 6.69 9.80 -18.65
N ARG A 73 6.82 10.74 -17.71
CA ARG A 73 8.08 11.38 -17.39
C ARG A 73 8.33 11.29 -15.90
N VAL A 74 9.60 11.25 -15.53
CA VAL A 74 9.99 11.44 -14.13
C VAL A 74 9.55 12.85 -13.72
N PRO A 75 8.85 13.02 -12.58
CA PRO A 75 8.50 14.33 -12.06
C PRO A 75 9.73 15.22 -11.90
N ARG A 76 9.57 16.52 -12.17
CA ARG A 76 10.63 17.51 -11.89
C ARG A 76 10.63 17.84 -10.40
N GLY A 77 11.75 18.39 -9.92
CA GLY A 77 11.95 18.67 -8.50
C GLY A 77 11.03 19.76 -7.92
N ASP A 78 10.35 20.53 -8.77
CA ASP A 78 9.38 21.57 -8.40
C ASP A 78 7.93 21.05 -8.35
N GLU A 79 7.69 19.80 -8.72
CA GLU A 79 6.36 19.18 -8.68
C GLU A 79 6.07 18.61 -7.28
N ASP A 80 4.83 18.77 -6.82
CA ASP A 80 4.37 18.17 -5.56
C ASP A 80 4.35 16.65 -5.69
N THR A 81 5.25 15.98 -4.97
CA THR A 81 5.49 14.55 -5.08
C THR A 81 5.53 13.89 -3.72
N LEU A 82 4.97 12.68 -3.64
CA LEU A 82 5.08 11.83 -2.48
C LEU A 82 6.29 10.90 -2.62
N ASN A 83 7.32 11.13 -1.80
CA ASN A 83 8.50 10.27 -1.77
C ASN A 83 8.21 8.97 -1.02
N ILE A 84 8.03 7.87 -1.76
CA ILE A 84 7.82 6.53 -1.20
C ILE A 84 9.19 5.83 -1.06
N PRO A 85 9.59 5.38 0.14
CA PRO A 85 10.86 4.67 0.30
C PRO A 85 10.90 3.38 -0.52
N PHE A 86 12.00 3.12 -1.22
CA PHE A 86 12.13 1.96 -2.12
C PHE A 86 11.94 0.60 -1.39
N GLN A 87 12.17 0.58 -0.08
CA GLN A 87 11.94 -0.57 0.80
C GLN A 87 10.47 -1.01 0.80
N PHE A 88 9.53 -0.07 0.58
CA PHE A 88 8.11 -0.38 0.46
C PHE A 88 7.85 -1.40 -0.66
N PHE A 89 8.56 -1.26 -1.78
CA PHE A 89 8.46 -2.19 -2.91
C PHE A 89 9.39 -3.41 -2.73
N THR A 90 10.66 -3.18 -2.37
CA THR A 90 11.69 -4.22 -2.33
C THR A 90 11.61 -5.17 -1.14
N ARG A 91 10.90 -4.80 -0.06
CA ARG A 91 10.64 -5.66 1.11
C ARG A 91 9.22 -6.24 1.13
N GLY A 92 8.45 -6.06 0.06
CA GLY A 92 7.14 -6.70 -0.14
C GLY A 92 5.96 -6.01 0.55
N TRP A 93 6.11 -4.80 1.08
CA TRP A 93 5.02 -4.10 1.77
C TRP A 93 3.84 -3.78 0.85
N VAL A 94 4.11 -3.42 -0.41
CA VAL A 94 3.07 -3.20 -1.43
C VAL A 94 2.19 -4.45 -1.67
N HIS A 95 2.70 -5.65 -1.37
CA HIS A 95 1.98 -6.91 -1.54
C HIS A 95 1.34 -7.41 -0.25
N ALA A 96 1.93 -7.09 0.90
CA ALA A 96 1.47 -7.56 2.20
C ALA A 96 0.33 -6.71 2.77
N LEU A 97 0.30 -5.41 2.44
CA LEU A 97 -0.73 -4.49 2.89
C LEU A 97 -1.98 -4.57 2.01
N THR A 98 -3.15 -4.48 2.65
CA THR A 98 -4.44 -4.25 2.00
C THR A 98 -4.49 -2.86 1.35
N LYS A 99 -5.44 -2.64 0.44
CA LYS A 99 -5.63 -1.34 -0.22
C LYS A 99 -5.84 -0.20 0.77
N SER A 100 -6.63 -0.44 1.82
CA SER A 100 -6.91 0.57 2.85
C SER A 100 -5.68 0.88 3.71
N GLU A 101 -4.85 -0.13 4.02
CA GLU A 101 -3.58 0.07 4.73
C GLU A 101 -2.55 0.81 3.87
N ILE A 102 -2.46 0.51 2.57
CA ILE A 102 -1.60 1.25 1.62
C ILE A 102 -2.04 2.72 1.60
N ALA A 103 -3.33 3.00 1.39
CA ALA A 103 -3.83 4.36 1.34
C ALA A 103 -3.59 5.13 2.65
N ALA A 104 -3.81 4.48 3.82
CA ALA A 104 -3.52 5.07 5.11
C ALA A 104 -2.01 5.31 5.33
N PHE A 105 -1.15 4.44 4.83
CA PHE A 105 0.30 4.60 4.90
C PHE A 105 0.79 5.76 4.03
N LEU A 106 0.31 5.87 2.79
CA LEU A 106 0.63 6.99 1.90
C LEU A 106 0.15 8.33 2.47
N MET A 107 -1.04 8.36 3.09
CA MET A 107 -1.51 9.52 3.85
C MET A 107 -0.56 9.87 5.00
N CYS A 108 -0.10 8.88 5.77
CA CYS A 108 0.87 9.14 6.84
C CYS A 108 2.19 9.66 6.28
N LEU A 109 2.67 9.14 5.14
CA LEU A 109 3.89 9.62 4.49
C LEU A 109 3.77 11.09 4.08
N GLN A 110 2.63 11.51 3.53
CA GLN A 110 2.41 12.90 3.13
C GLN A 110 2.28 13.85 4.34
N MET A 111 1.65 13.38 5.42
CA MET A 111 1.16 14.27 6.47
C MET A 111 1.96 14.23 7.77
N ALA A 112 2.60 13.12 8.11
CA ALA A 112 3.30 12.94 9.38
C ALA A 112 4.83 13.05 9.20
N SER A 113 5.54 13.12 10.32
CA SER A 113 7.01 13.19 10.38
C SER A 113 7.57 11.99 11.15
N GLU A 114 8.84 11.65 10.95
CA GLU A 114 9.58 10.72 11.81
C GLU A 114 10.01 11.36 13.14
N GLU A 115 10.10 12.68 13.19
CA GLU A 115 10.61 13.44 14.34
C GLU A 115 9.50 13.73 15.35
N GLU A 116 8.35 14.19 14.86
CA GLU A 116 7.27 14.72 15.70
C GLU A 116 5.95 13.96 15.55
N TYR A 117 5.19 13.95 16.65
CA TYR A 117 3.83 13.42 16.66
C TYR A 117 2.84 14.47 16.19
N ARG A 118 2.17 14.20 15.06
CA ARG A 118 1.18 15.10 14.46
C ARG A 118 -0.24 14.53 14.51
N SER A 119 -1.21 15.40 14.76
CA SER A 119 -2.62 15.08 14.60
C SER A 119 -3.04 15.18 13.13
N ILE A 120 -3.72 14.14 12.62
CA ILE A 120 -4.37 14.20 11.31
C ILE A 120 -5.88 14.33 11.54
N SER A 121 -6.46 15.44 11.08
CA SER A 121 -7.88 15.76 11.24
C SER A 121 -8.75 14.93 10.29
N TRP A 122 -10.05 14.81 10.61
CA TRP A 122 -11.01 14.15 9.72
C TRP A 122 -11.08 14.84 8.34
N LYS A 123 -11.07 16.18 8.31
CA LYS A 123 -11.15 16.95 7.06
C LYS A 123 -9.99 16.62 6.13
N GLU A 124 -8.78 16.49 6.68
CA GLU A 124 -7.60 16.10 5.90
C GLU A 124 -7.72 14.68 5.36
N ARG A 125 -8.16 13.71 6.17
CA ARG A 125 -8.33 12.31 5.73
C ARG A 125 -9.39 12.13 4.65
N ALA A 126 -10.58 12.68 4.90
CA ALA A 126 -11.72 12.52 4.00
C ALA A 126 -11.57 13.38 2.74
N GLY A 127 -11.05 14.61 2.90
CA GLY A 127 -10.93 15.57 1.80
C GLY A 127 -9.80 15.26 0.83
N LEU A 128 -8.62 14.85 1.32
CA LEU A 128 -7.45 14.63 0.46
C LEU A 128 -7.31 13.19 -0.03
N PHE A 129 -7.75 12.21 0.77
CA PHE A 129 -7.52 10.79 0.48
C PHE A 129 -8.82 9.99 0.27
N GLY A 130 -9.99 10.62 0.43
CA GLY A 130 -11.28 9.94 0.31
C GLY A 130 -11.48 8.82 1.35
N LEU A 131 -10.69 8.83 2.43
CA LEU A 131 -10.66 7.72 3.36
C LEU A 131 -11.71 7.90 4.46
N SER A 132 -12.53 6.86 4.66
CA SER A 132 -13.65 6.86 5.60
C SER A 132 -13.28 6.18 6.94
N ARG A 133 -14.26 5.55 7.61
CA ARG A 133 -14.12 4.94 8.96
C ARG A 133 -13.05 3.84 9.00
N ASP A 134 -12.83 3.14 7.88
CA ASP A 134 -11.87 2.03 7.72
C ASP A 134 -10.42 2.43 8.03
N VAL A 135 -10.10 3.72 8.05
CA VAL A 135 -8.77 4.21 8.42
C VAL A 135 -8.38 3.83 9.83
N TYR A 136 -9.33 3.78 10.78
CA TYR A 136 -8.95 3.49 12.17
C TYR A 136 -8.36 2.09 12.31
N ASP A 137 -8.94 1.10 11.65
CA ASP A 137 -8.44 -0.28 11.68
C ASP A 137 -7.13 -0.39 10.90
N ALA A 138 -7.04 0.26 9.74
CA ALA A 138 -5.80 0.34 8.97
C ALA A 138 -4.66 0.97 9.79
N MET A 139 -4.93 2.04 10.54
CA MET A 139 -3.93 2.70 11.39
C MET A 139 -3.48 1.80 12.56
N GLN A 140 -4.40 1.02 13.14
CA GLN A 140 -4.04 0.04 14.17
C GLN A 140 -3.15 -1.07 13.59
N ALA A 141 -3.48 -1.56 12.40
CA ALA A 141 -2.66 -2.55 11.69
C ALA A 141 -1.26 -2.01 11.38
N LEU A 142 -1.16 -0.79 10.81
CA LEU A 142 0.13 -0.14 10.54
C LEU A 142 0.97 0.08 11.80
N GLU A 143 0.34 0.37 12.95
CA GLU A 143 1.03 0.45 14.24
C GLU A 143 1.50 -0.93 14.73
N ALA A 144 0.71 -1.98 14.52
CA ALA A 144 1.09 -3.36 14.83
C ALA A 144 2.27 -3.83 13.97
N TYR A 145 2.30 -3.44 12.70
CA TYR A 145 3.42 -3.68 11.78
C TYR A 145 4.65 -2.80 12.08
N ARG A 146 4.53 -1.85 13.02
CA ARG A 146 5.57 -0.87 13.40
C ARG A 146 5.99 0.05 12.25
N LEU A 147 5.10 0.32 11.29
CA LEU A 147 5.32 1.33 10.25
C LEU A 147 5.02 2.75 10.74
N ILE A 148 4.17 2.85 11.77
CA ILE A 148 3.84 4.11 12.45
C ILE A 148 3.80 3.91 13.97
N ASN A 149 3.81 5.02 14.70
CA ASN A 149 3.55 5.08 16.14
C ASN A 149 2.31 5.93 16.40
N ILE A 150 1.42 5.45 17.26
CA ILE A 150 0.20 6.18 17.63
C ILE A 150 0.26 6.57 19.11
N MET A 151 0.45 7.86 19.36
CA MET A 151 0.26 8.43 20.69
C MET A 151 -1.24 8.62 20.93
N ARG A 152 -1.80 7.72 21.76
CA ARG A 152 -3.17 7.82 22.23
C ARG A 152 -3.24 8.83 23.38
N PRO A 153 -4.17 9.79 23.35
CA PRO A 153 -4.30 10.77 24.42
C PRO A 153 -4.74 10.11 25.74
N ARG A 154 -4.11 10.52 26.85
CA ARG A 154 -4.24 9.90 28.20
C ARG A 154 -5.69 9.84 28.74
N GLY A 155 -6.57 10.70 28.27
CA GLY A 155 -7.97 10.77 28.71
C GLY A 155 -8.93 9.80 27.99
N ARG A 156 -8.47 9.13 26.91
CA ARG A 156 -9.31 8.23 26.11
C ARG A 156 -9.31 6.82 26.71
N ARG A 157 -10.50 6.31 27.00
CA ARG A 157 -10.71 4.93 27.44
C ARG A 157 -10.62 3.96 26.24
N GLU A 158 -10.44 2.68 26.53
CA GLU A 158 -10.42 1.62 25.50
C GLU A 158 -11.76 1.50 24.76
N ASP A 159 -12.88 1.82 25.40
CA ASP A 159 -14.23 1.86 24.81
C ASP A 159 -14.47 3.08 23.88
N GLY A 160 -13.47 3.95 23.72
CA GLY A 160 -13.53 5.15 22.89
C GLY A 160 -14.13 6.38 23.57
N THR A 161 -14.62 6.26 24.82
CA THR A 161 -15.14 7.39 25.61
C THR A 161 -14.02 8.16 26.32
N TRP A 162 -14.35 9.35 26.83
CA TRP A 162 -13.39 10.28 27.41
C TRP A 162 -13.65 10.53 28.90
N ARG A 163 -12.59 10.52 29.71
CA ARG A 163 -12.65 11.07 31.07
C ARG A 163 -12.52 12.59 31.01
N GLY A 164 -13.49 13.30 31.58
CA GLY A 164 -13.45 14.76 31.74
C GLY A 164 -13.58 15.55 30.44
N PHE A 165 -14.36 15.06 29.47
CA PHE A 165 -14.61 15.78 28.21
C PHE A 165 -15.27 17.14 28.48
N SER A 166 -14.61 18.22 28.07
CA SER A 166 -15.17 19.57 28.01
C SER A 166 -15.12 20.08 26.57
N SER A 167 -16.23 20.70 26.13
CA SER A 167 -16.44 21.13 24.74
C SER A 167 -15.49 22.25 24.27
N GLY A 168 -14.71 22.85 25.18
CA GLY A 168 -13.72 23.90 24.88
C GLY A 168 -12.25 23.46 24.90
N GLY A 169 -11.96 22.16 25.09
CA GLY A 169 -10.59 21.63 25.18
C GLY A 169 -9.89 21.39 23.84
N GLN A 170 -8.55 21.28 23.88
CA GLN A 170 -7.70 21.00 22.72
C GLN A 170 -8.14 19.69 22.01
N PRO A 171 -8.15 19.62 20.65
CA PRO A 171 -8.68 18.47 19.94
C PRO A 171 -7.96 17.17 20.30
N PHE A 172 -8.73 16.29 20.92
CA PHE A 172 -8.37 15.01 21.51
C PHE A 172 -8.13 13.88 20.48
N SER A 173 -7.34 14.18 19.44
CA SER A 173 -7.03 13.23 18.36
C SER A 173 -5.80 12.37 18.69
N ASN A 174 -5.78 11.15 18.15
CA ASN A 174 -4.55 10.35 18.12
C ASN A 174 -3.48 11.14 17.37
N LYS A 175 -2.26 11.19 17.93
CA LYS A 175 -1.11 11.75 17.22
C LYS A 175 -0.28 10.64 16.62
N ILE A 176 0.18 10.84 15.40
CA ILE A 176 0.85 9.84 14.58
C ILE A 176 2.27 10.32 14.31
N ARG A 177 3.21 9.38 14.35
CA ARG A 177 4.59 9.59 13.94
C ARG A 177 5.00 8.45 13.02
N LEU A 178 5.68 8.76 11.92
CA LEU A 178 6.20 7.77 10.99
C LEU A 178 7.31 6.95 11.65
N ASN A 179 7.50 5.73 11.16
CA ASN A 179 8.64 4.89 11.50
C ASN A 179 9.14 4.18 10.23
N LEU A 180 9.91 4.89 9.40
CA LEU A 180 10.37 4.35 8.11
C LEU A 180 11.41 3.24 8.30
N ARG A 181 12.06 3.19 9.47
CA ARG A 181 12.91 2.04 9.86
C ARG A 181 12.14 0.72 9.83
N GLY A 182 10.83 0.74 10.10
CA GLY A 182 9.98 -0.45 10.01
C GLY A 182 9.99 -1.11 8.64
N LEU A 183 10.14 -0.32 7.56
CA LEU A 183 10.12 -0.82 6.19
C LEU A 183 11.29 -1.74 5.84
N TRP A 184 12.40 -1.68 6.59
CA TRP A 184 13.58 -2.51 6.33
C TRP A 184 13.35 -4.00 6.64
N ARG A 185 12.31 -4.31 7.42
CA ARG A 185 11.93 -5.68 7.77
C ARG A 185 11.18 -6.33 6.61
N PRO A 186 11.33 -7.64 6.37
CA PRO A 186 10.53 -8.35 5.38
C PRO A 186 9.04 -8.27 5.74
N ALA A 187 8.21 -7.73 4.83
CA ALA A 187 6.83 -7.43 5.15
C ALA A 187 6.01 -8.66 5.56
N HIS A 188 6.22 -9.80 4.87
CA HIS A 188 5.51 -11.04 5.14
C HIS A 188 5.70 -11.53 6.58
N GLU A 189 6.95 -11.55 7.09
CA GLU A 189 7.25 -11.96 8.47
C GLU A 189 6.53 -11.06 9.50
N VAL A 190 6.54 -9.75 9.26
CA VAL A 190 5.96 -8.78 10.18
C VAL A 190 4.43 -8.87 10.20
N VAL A 191 3.82 -8.92 9.02
CA VAL A 191 2.38 -8.99 8.87
C VAL A 191 1.84 -10.32 9.39
N GLU A 192 2.49 -11.44 9.05
CA GLU A 192 2.10 -12.76 9.56
C GLU A 192 2.14 -12.82 11.09
N ALA A 193 3.25 -12.38 11.71
CA ALA A 193 3.38 -12.35 13.16
C ALA A 193 2.31 -11.46 13.82
N ALA A 194 2.01 -10.30 13.24
CA ALA A 194 0.98 -9.39 13.76
C ALA A 194 -0.44 -9.96 13.60
N VAL A 195 -0.75 -10.58 12.47
CA VAL A 195 -2.05 -11.20 12.20
C VAL A 195 -2.29 -12.39 13.13
N MET A 196 -1.31 -13.28 13.28
CA MET A 196 -1.41 -14.42 14.21
C MET A 196 -1.67 -13.94 15.64
N LYS A 197 -0.95 -12.91 16.09
CA LYS A 197 -1.14 -12.34 17.43
C LYS A 197 -2.51 -11.68 17.58
N THR A 198 -2.99 -11.01 16.55
CA THR A 198 -4.31 -10.37 16.53
C THR A 198 -5.43 -11.41 16.58
N ALA A 199 -5.28 -12.54 15.88
CA ALA A 199 -6.22 -13.66 15.95
C ALA A 199 -6.31 -14.26 17.37
N VAL A 200 -5.20 -14.32 18.10
CA VAL A 200 -5.17 -14.81 19.49
C VAL A 200 -5.78 -13.81 20.48
N LEU A 201 -5.50 -12.51 20.31
CA LEU A 201 -5.91 -11.49 21.28
C LEU A 201 -7.25 -10.80 20.97
N GLY A 202 -7.81 -11.04 19.78
CA GLY A 202 -9.00 -10.33 19.29
C GLY A 202 -8.78 -8.83 19.03
N LYS A 203 -7.54 -8.33 19.12
CA LYS A 203 -7.18 -6.94 18.91
C LYS A 203 -5.78 -6.78 18.30
N TRP A 204 -5.60 -5.76 17.47
CA TRP A 204 -4.31 -5.43 16.87
C TRP A 204 -3.25 -5.19 17.95
N SER A 205 -2.10 -5.84 17.81
CA SER A 205 -1.00 -5.69 18.76
C SER A 205 0.37 -5.91 18.13
N ARG A 206 1.37 -5.21 18.66
CA ARG A 206 2.76 -5.36 18.22
C ARG A 206 3.29 -6.75 18.59
N PRO A 207 3.98 -7.47 17.69
CA PRO A 207 4.70 -8.69 18.07
C PRO A 207 5.78 -8.38 19.12
N LEU A 208 5.94 -9.26 20.11
CA LEU A 208 7.01 -9.18 21.11
C LEU A 208 8.29 -9.74 20.48
N GLY A 209 9.36 -8.96 20.46
CA GLY A 209 10.65 -9.38 19.86
C GLY A 209 10.78 -9.05 18.36
N GLY A 210 12.00 -8.65 17.99
CA GLY A 210 12.38 -8.11 16.67
C GLY A 210 12.92 -6.70 16.80
#